data_AF-A0A818F8U2-F1
#
_entry.id   AF-A0A818F8U2-F1
#
_cell.length_a   1.000
_cell.length_b   1.000
_cell.length_c   1.000
_cell.angle_alpha   90.00
_cell.angle_beta   90.00
_cell.angle_gamma   90.00
#
_symmetry.space_group_name_H-M   'P 1'
#
loop_
_entity.id
_entity.type
_entity.pdbx_description
1 polymer ?
#
loop_
_entity_poly.entity_id
_entity_poly.type
_entity_poly.pdbx_seq_one_letter_code
_entity_poly.pdbx_strand_id
1 'polypeptide(L)'
;MDYQHIKFFINLIENYYPELLGQVIILNAPWIFYGCWTIISKWLNPTLRDEIRFVKNEVELAQHIDPSALPRRLNGTQPDFEYIGPTANDDAMIATIRVDAQGKAKAQEAHQEAVRHYLNITLQWTRGDNNPNLLAERAMATKQLRNAFEKLVPYISTRTHYHRIGAIKEQIFQGTYNQIRASMANQV
;
A
#
# COMPACT_ATOMS: atom_id res chain seq x y z
N MET A 1 -9.89 -17.43 -23.39
CA MET A 1 -9.76 -16.03 -22.96
C MET A 1 -11.11 -15.59 -22.44
N ASP A 2 -11.18 -15.06 -21.22
CA ASP A 2 -12.45 -14.69 -20.58
C ASP A 2 -12.94 -13.33 -21.09
N TYR A 3 -13.76 -13.38 -22.14
CA TYR A 3 -14.33 -12.19 -22.79
C TYR A 3 -15.34 -11.45 -21.92
N GLN A 4 -16.02 -12.13 -20.98
CA GLN A 4 -17.01 -11.49 -20.12
C GLN A 4 -16.32 -10.55 -19.13
N HIS A 5 -15.24 -11.02 -18.52
CA HIS A 5 -14.47 -10.20 -17.59
C HIS A 5 -13.83 -8.98 -18.27
N ILE A 6 -13.30 -9.14 -19.50
CA ILE A 6 -12.73 -8.01 -20.26
C ILE A 6 -13.80 -6.99 -20.63
N LYS A 7 -14.98 -7.43 -21.09
CA LYS A 7 -16.08 -6.52 -21.41
C LYS A 7 -16.54 -5.75 -20.18
N PHE A 8 -16.60 -6.40 -19.02
CA PHE A 8 -16.88 -5.74 -17.75
C PHE A 8 -15.81 -4.69 -17.40
N PHE A 9 -14.53 -5.03 -17.54
CA PHE A 9 -13.43 -4.11 -17.27
C PHE A 9 -13.44 -2.87 -18.18
N ILE A 10 -13.69 -3.06 -19.48
CA ILE A 10 -13.85 -1.96 -20.44
C ILE A 10 -15.01 -1.04 -20.02
N ASN A 11 -16.17 -1.62 -19.70
CA ASN A 11 -17.33 -0.85 -19.23
C ASN A 11 -17.01 -0.07 -17.94
N LEU A 12 -16.18 -0.63 -17.06
CA LEU A 12 -15.78 0.03 -15.82
C LEU A 12 -14.93 1.27 -16.10
N ILE A 13 -13.91 1.16 -16.96
CA ILE A 13 -13.05 2.29 -17.34
C ILE A 13 -13.86 3.34 -18.08
N GLU A 14 -14.70 2.95 -19.04
CA GLU A 14 -15.45 3.90 -19.86
C GLU A 14 -16.49 4.68 -19.06
N ASN A 15 -17.21 4.04 -18.13
CA ASN A 15 -18.36 4.68 -17.47
C ASN A 15 -18.04 5.27 -16.10
N TYR A 16 -17.06 4.73 -15.36
CA TYR A 16 -16.79 5.15 -13.98
C TYR A 16 -15.43 5.85 -13.83
N TYR A 17 -14.50 5.63 -14.74
CA TYR A 17 -13.15 6.20 -14.71
C TYR A 17 -12.73 6.78 -16.08
N PRO A 18 -13.59 7.61 -16.71
CA PRO A 18 -13.29 8.15 -18.03
C PRO A 18 -12.03 9.02 -17.99
N GLU A 19 -11.22 8.95 -19.06
CA GLU A 19 -10.01 9.77 -19.26
C GLU A 19 -8.88 9.55 -18.22
N LEU A 20 -9.01 8.57 -17.33
CA LEU A 20 -7.94 8.24 -16.36
C LEU A 20 -6.89 7.29 -16.93
N LEU A 21 -7.18 6.64 -18.07
CA LEU A 21 -6.26 5.73 -18.73
C LEU A 21 -5.36 6.51 -19.69
N GLY A 22 -4.10 6.70 -19.32
CA GLY A 22 -3.14 7.44 -20.14
C GLY A 22 -2.44 6.61 -21.22
N GLN A 23 -2.09 5.35 -20.97
CA GLN A 23 -1.51 4.46 -21.97
C GLN A 23 -1.58 3.00 -21.50
N VAL A 24 -1.83 2.06 -22.42
CA VAL A 24 -1.72 0.62 -22.17
C VAL A 24 -0.69 0.03 -23.11
N ILE A 25 0.40 -0.51 -22.56
CA ILE A 25 1.46 -1.13 -23.35
C ILE A 25 1.39 -2.64 -23.19
N ILE A 26 1.19 -3.34 -24.31
CA ILE A 26 1.19 -4.80 -24.38
C ILE A 26 2.53 -5.22 -24.99
N LEU A 27 3.45 -5.66 -24.11
CA LEU A 27 4.78 -6.13 -24.48
C LEU A 27 4.75 -7.60 -24.90
N ASN A 28 5.43 -7.94 -26.00
CA ASN A 28 5.64 -9.30 -26.50
C ASN A 28 4.32 -10.08 -26.68
N ALA A 29 3.33 -9.44 -27.30
CA ALA A 29 2.04 -10.07 -27.59
C ALA A 29 2.22 -11.25 -28.56
N PRO A 30 1.77 -12.48 -28.22
CA PRO A 30 1.87 -13.61 -29.13
C PRO A 30 0.95 -13.42 -30.33
N TRP A 31 1.27 -14.01 -31.47
CA TRP A 31 0.52 -13.82 -32.72
C TRP A 31 -0.99 -14.16 -32.59
N ILE A 32 -1.35 -15.10 -31.74
CA ILE A 32 -2.76 -15.46 -31.46
C ILE A 32 -3.54 -14.31 -30.80
N PHE A 33 -2.85 -13.39 -30.13
CA PHE A 33 -3.47 -12.23 -29.47
C PHE A 33 -4.11 -11.28 -30.49
N TYR A 34 -3.60 -11.18 -31.72
CA TYR A 34 -4.20 -10.35 -32.76
C TYR A 34 -5.65 -10.77 -33.10
N GLY A 35 -5.95 -12.07 -33.03
CA GLY A 35 -7.32 -12.57 -33.17
C GLY A 35 -8.24 -12.12 -32.03
N CYS A 36 -7.75 -12.20 -30.79
CA CYS A 36 -8.48 -11.70 -29.62
C CYS A 36 -8.69 -10.18 -29.68
N TRP A 37 -7.65 -9.44 -30.07
CA TRP A 37 -7.66 -7.99 -30.21
C TRP A 37 -8.70 -7.51 -31.23
N THR A 38 -8.90 -8.25 -32.33
CA THR A 38 -9.93 -7.92 -33.34
C THR A 38 -11.35 -7.92 -32.75
N ILE A 39 -11.59 -8.72 -31.71
CA ILE A 39 -12.87 -8.76 -31.00
C ILE A 39 -12.91 -7.63 -29.96
N ILE A 40 -11.86 -7.51 -29.14
CA ILE A 40 -11.78 -6.52 -28.05
C ILE A 40 -11.86 -5.08 -28.58
N SER A 41 -11.14 -4.78 -29.66
CA SER A 41 -11.10 -3.44 -30.27
C SER A 41 -12.46 -2.93 -30.74
N LYS A 42 -13.43 -3.82 -31.00
CA LYS A 42 -14.81 -3.42 -31.34
C LYS A 42 -15.62 -2.95 -30.15
N TRP A 43 -15.21 -3.30 -28.93
CA TRP A 43 -15.88 -2.89 -27.69
C TRP A 43 -15.32 -1.58 -27.14
N LEU A 44 -14.10 -1.22 -27.53
CA LEU A 44 -13.45 0.00 -27.09
C LEU A 44 -13.94 1.20 -27.90
N ASN A 45 -14.19 2.32 -27.24
CA ASN A 45 -14.34 3.60 -27.94
C ASN A 45 -13.04 3.99 -28.69
N PRO A 46 -13.09 4.93 -29.67
CA PRO A 46 -11.91 5.34 -30.42
C PRO A 46 -10.76 5.85 -29.54
N THR A 47 -11.07 6.68 -28.55
CA THR A 47 -10.08 7.26 -27.64
C THR A 47 -9.29 6.19 -26.88
N LEU A 48 -9.95 5.20 -26.27
CA LEU A 48 -9.28 4.11 -25.55
C LEU A 48 -8.50 3.16 -26.46
N ARG A 49 -8.96 2.97 -27.71
CA ARG A 49 -8.17 2.23 -28.71
C ARG A 49 -6.87 2.93 -28.99
N ASP A 50 -6.92 4.25 -29.11
CA ASP A 50 -5.75 5.09 -29.37
C ASP A 50 -4.80 5.18 -28.17
N GLU A 51 -5.17 4.68 -26.98
CA GLU A 51 -4.24 4.56 -25.83
C GLU A 51 -3.52 3.21 -25.75
N ILE A 52 -3.95 2.20 -26.54
CA ILE A 52 -3.35 0.86 -26.50
C ILE A 52 -2.21 0.76 -27.52
N ARG A 53 -1.04 0.29 -27.07
CA ARG A 53 0.17 0.12 -27.87
C ARG A 53 0.69 -1.31 -27.76
N PHE A 54 1.03 -1.87 -28.91
CA PHE A 54 1.69 -3.17 -29.01
C PHE A 54 3.18 -2.96 -29.24
N VAL A 55 3.99 -3.58 -28.39
CA VAL A 55 5.44 -3.42 -28.37
C VAL A 55 6.05 -4.81 -28.47
N LYS A 56 7.01 -5.01 -29.37
CA LYS A 56 7.56 -6.34 -29.66
C LYS A 56 8.66 -6.76 -28.70
N ASN A 57 9.44 -5.81 -28.21
CA ASN A 57 10.62 -6.05 -27.38
C ASN A 57 10.88 -4.88 -26.44
N GLU A 58 11.83 -5.06 -25.53
CA GLU A 58 12.20 -4.10 -24.50
C GLU A 58 12.82 -2.82 -25.09
N VAL A 59 13.40 -2.87 -26.30
CA VAL A 59 13.96 -1.69 -26.99
C VAL A 59 12.84 -0.76 -27.45
N GLU A 60 11.77 -1.30 -28.01
CA GLU A 60 10.57 -0.53 -28.35
C GLU A 60 9.85 -0.03 -27.08
N LEU A 61 9.88 -0.80 -25.98
CA LEU A 61 9.31 -0.38 -24.69
C LEU A 61 9.99 0.89 -24.15
N ALA A 62 11.32 0.99 -24.32
CA ALA A 62 12.12 2.13 -23.88
C ALA A 62 11.75 3.45 -24.60
N GLN A 63 11.03 3.40 -25.73
CA GLN A 63 10.51 4.59 -26.40
C GLN A 63 9.30 5.21 -25.66
N HIS A 64 8.68 4.44 -24.78
CA HIS A 64 7.49 4.86 -24.02
C HIS A 64 7.78 5.08 -22.53
N ILE A 65 8.69 4.30 -21.94
CA ILE A 65 9.04 4.37 -20.53
C ILE A 65 10.56 4.45 -20.40
N ASP A 66 11.06 5.42 -19.63
CA ASP A 66 12.49 5.53 -19.34
C ASP A 66 13.03 4.21 -18.75
N PRO A 67 14.10 3.61 -19.32
CA PRO A 67 14.73 2.43 -18.76
C PRO A 67 15.11 2.56 -17.28
N SER A 68 15.32 3.78 -16.76
CA SER A 68 15.59 4.02 -15.34
C SER A 68 14.40 3.71 -14.43
N ALA A 69 13.19 3.65 -14.98
CA ALA A 69 11.95 3.31 -14.27
C ALA A 69 11.54 1.84 -14.47
N LEU A 70 12.17 1.14 -15.43
CA LEU A 70 11.86 -0.25 -15.73
C LEU A 70 12.64 -1.22 -14.84
N PRO A 71 12.05 -2.38 -14.51
CA PRO A 71 12.73 -3.46 -13.79
C PRO A 71 13.75 -4.18 -14.68
N ARG A 72 14.78 -4.80 -14.09
CA ARG A 72 15.86 -5.50 -14.80
C ARG A 72 15.38 -6.58 -15.78
N ARG A 73 14.31 -7.31 -15.45
CA ARG A 73 13.70 -8.30 -16.36
C ARG A 73 13.14 -7.69 -17.66
N LEU A 74 12.96 -6.37 -17.71
CA LEU A 74 12.53 -5.61 -18.87
C LEU A 74 13.67 -4.70 -19.41
N ASN A 75 14.93 -5.10 -19.21
CA ASN A 75 16.14 -4.35 -19.58
C ASN A 75 16.24 -2.94 -18.95
N GLY A 76 15.60 -2.72 -17.81
CA GLY A 76 15.73 -1.49 -17.05
C GLY A 76 16.78 -1.55 -15.95
N THR A 77 16.87 -0.50 -15.13
CA THR A 77 17.85 -0.40 -14.03
C THR A 77 17.26 -0.71 -12.65
N GLN A 78 15.93 -0.66 -12.49
CA GLN A 78 15.27 -0.95 -11.21
C GLN A 78 15.40 -2.44 -10.87
N PRO A 79 15.55 -2.80 -9.59
CA PRO A 79 15.50 -4.20 -9.19
C PRO A 79 14.15 -4.83 -9.58
N ASP A 80 14.17 -6.11 -9.94
CA ASP A 80 12.93 -6.86 -10.13
C ASP A 80 12.18 -6.97 -8.81
N PHE A 81 10.84 -6.88 -8.88
CA PHE A 81 10.01 -7.04 -7.70
C PHE A 81 10.04 -8.49 -7.23
N GLU A 82 10.54 -8.70 -6.03
CA GLU A 82 10.50 -9.98 -5.33
C GLU A 82 9.78 -9.80 -3.99
N TYR A 83 8.66 -10.49 -3.81
CA TYR A 83 7.88 -10.37 -2.58
C TYR A 83 8.52 -11.15 -1.42
N ILE A 84 9.08 -10.42 -0.47
CA ILE A 84 9.54 -10.97 0.83
C ILE A 84 8.36 -11.09 1.79
N GLY A 85 7.92 -12.33 2.01
CA GLY A 85 6.85 -12.70 2.94
C GLY A 85 7.24 -12.64 4.42
N PRO A 86 6.31 -13.02 5.32
CA PRO A 86 6.56 -13.12 6.76
C PRO A 86 7.71 -14.07 7.10
N THR A 87 8.49 -13.69 8.12
CA THR A 87 9.58 -14.51 8.68
C THR A 87 9.09 -15.27 9.91
N ALA A 88 9.82 -16.30 10.35
CA ALA A 88 9.51 -17.03 11.59
C ALA A 88 9.39 -16.11 12.83
N ASN A 89 10.14 -15.00 12.85
CA ASN A 89 10.02 -13.98 13.90
C ASN A 89 8.69 -13.21 13.83
N ASP A 90 8.18 -12.95 12.62
CA ASP A 90 6.88 -12.31 12.43
C ASP A 90 5.75 -13.23 12.89
N ASP A 91 5.84 -14.53 12.55
CA ASP A 91 4.85 -15.53 12.94
C ASP A 91 4.79 -15.70 14.45
N ALA A 92 5.93 -15.74 15.12
CA ALA A 92 5.98 -15.80 16.57
C ALA A 92 5.47 -14.53 17.23
N MET A 93 5.76 -13.36 16.66
CA MET A 93 5.17 -12.10 17.13
C MET A 93 3.65 -12.14 17.05
N ILE A 94 3.11 -12.59 15.92
CA ILE A 94 1.67 -12.75 15.75
C ILE A 94 1.11 -13.70 16.81
N ALA A 95 1.76 -14.86 17.02
CA ALA A 95 1.32 -15.84 17.99
C ALA A 95 1.32 -15.28 19.42
N THR A 96 2.36 -14.56 19.83
CA THR A 96 2.48 -14.00 21.19
C THR A 96 1.56 -12.80 21.42
N ILE A 97 1.44 -11.89 20.45
CA ILE A 97 0.71 -10.64 20.64
C ILE A 97 -0.80 -10.83 20.45
N ARG A 98 -1.23 -11.74 19.57
CA ARG A 98 -2.67 -11.96 19.35
C ARG A 98 -3.38 -12.67 20.50
N VAL A 99 -2.64 -13.39 21.35
CA VAL A 99 -3.22 -13.99 22.57
C VAL A 99 -3.42 -12.97 23.69
N ASP A 100 -2.71 -11.84 23.67
CA ASP A 100 -2.85 -10.75 24.65
C ASP A 100 -4.08 -9.86 24.35
N ALA A 101 -5.27 -10.42 24.62
CA ALA A 101 -6.53 -9.70 24.43
C ALA A 101 -6.66 -8.47 25.34
N GLN A 102 -6.13 -8.55 26.57
CA GLN A 102 -6.23 -7.47 27.55
C GLN A 102 -5.32 -6.28 27.19
N GLY A 103 -4.06 -6.54 26.83
CA GLY A 103 -3.14 -5.49 26.39
C GLY A 103 -3.61 -4.82 25.10
N LYS A 104 -4.16 -5.60 24.16
CA LYS A 104 -4.82 -5.05 22.97
C LYS A 104 -5.97 -4.12 23.32
N ALA A 105 -6.89 -4.53 24.20
CA ALA A 105 -8.03 -3.71 24.61
C ALA A 105 -7.57 -2.39 25.25
N LYS A 106 -6.59 -2.44 26.15
CA LYS A 106 -6.01 -1.25 26.78
C LYS A 106 -5.34 -0.30 25.78
N ALA A 107 -4.56 -0.84 24.83
CA ALA A 107 -3.93 -0.04 23.78
C ALA A 107 -4.98 0.60 22.86
N GLN A 108 -6.05 -0.13 22.55
CA GLN A 108 -7.15 0.35 21.71
C GLN A 108 -7.93 1.47 22.41
N GLU A 109 -8.25 1.32 23.69
CA GLU A 109 -8.93 2.35 24.49
C GLU A 109 -8.09 3.63 24.57
N ALA A 110 -6.80 3.52 24.89
CA ALA A 110 -5.89 4.67 24.92
C ALA A 110 -5.80 5.39 23.57
N HIS A 111 -5.81 4.65 22.46
CA HIS A 111 -5.85 5.24 21.12
C HIS A 111 -7.18 5.95 20.84
N GLN A 112 -8.32 5.35 21.21
CA GLN A 112 -9.64 5.96 21.05
C GLN A 112 -9.80 7.24 21.87
N GLU A 113 -9.26 7.27 23.08
CA GLU A 113 -9.23 8.50 23.91
C GLU A 113 -8.38 9.59 23.26
N ALA A 114 -7.19 9.25 22.76
CA ALA A 114 -6.33 10.21 22.06
C ALA A 114 -6.97 10.75 20.77
N VAL A 115 -7.67 9.89 20.01
CA VAL A 115 -8.48 10.30 18.84
C VAL A 115 -9.56 11.27 19.28
N ARG A 116 -10.33 10.95 20.33
CA ARG A 116 -11.42 11.79 20.83
C ARG A 116 -10.90 13.16 21.26
N HIS A 117 -9.78 13.20 21.98
CA HIS A 117 -9.15 14.44 22.42
C HIS A 117 -8.70 15.30 21.22
N TYR A 118 -7.97 14.72 20.27
CA TYR A 118 -7.52 15.42 19.06
C TYR A 118 -8.69 15.94 18.20
N LEU A 119 -9.74 15.14 18.03
CA LEU A 119 -10.94 15.55 17.30
C LEU A 119 -11.66 16.71 17.99
N ASN A 120 -11.84 16.64 19.31
CA ASN A 120 -12.51 17.71 20.07
C ASN A 120 -11.77 19.04 19.93
N ILE A 121 -10.45 19.05 20.08
CA ILE A 121 -9.63 20.26 19.91
C ILE A 121 -9.70 20.78 18.46
N THR A 122 -9.61 19.87 17.49
CA THR A 122 -9.68 20.25 16.07
C THR A 122 -11.05 20.84 15.73
N LEU A 123 -12.13 20.32 16.31
CA LEU A 123 -13.48 20.87 16.16
C LEU A 123 -13.64 22.26 16.79
N GLN A 124 -12.98 22.53 17.92
CA GLN A 124 -12.97 23.88 18.51
C GLN A 124 -12.23 24.86 17.58
N TRP A 125 -11.08 24.44 17.05
CA TRP A 125 -10.30 25.24 16.11
C TRP A 125 -11.09 25.55 14.82
N THR A 126 -11.76 24.56 14.22
CA THR A 126 -12.56 24.78 13.00
C THR A 126 -13.78 25.68 13.20
N ARG A 127 -14.28 25.81 14.45
CA ARG A 127 -15.35 26.74 14.82
C ARG A 127 -14.86 28.19 14.97
N GLY A 128 -13.58 28.47 14.73
CA GLY A 128 -13.01 29.81 14.70
C GLY A 128 -12.23 30.22 15.96
N ASP A 129 -11.99 29.30 16.91
CA ASP A 129 -11.10 29.56 18.03
C ASP A 129 -9.63 29.48 17.56
N ASN A 130 -9.04 30.64 17.30
CA ASN A 130 -7.66 30.79 16.87
C ASN A 130 -6.71 31.12 18.03
N ASN A 131 -7.05 30.75 19.27
CA ASN A 131 -6.19 30.94 20.42
C ASN A 131 -4.85 30.19 20.25
N PRO A 132 -3.68 30.85 20.41
CA PRO A 132 -2.37 30.20 20.34
C PRO A 132 -2.23 28.99 21.27
N ASN A 133 -2.89 29.01 22.43
CA ASN A 133 -2.88 27.89 23.38
C ASN A 133 -3.59 26.66 22.80
N LEU A 134 -4.70 26.85 22.09
CA LEU A 134 -5.44 25.77 21.44
C LEU A 134 -4.61 25.11 20.33
N LEU A 135 -3.87 25.92 19.56
CA LEU A 135 -2.95 25.40 18.54
C LEU A 135 -1.80 24.59 19.15
N ALA A 136 -1.24 25.05 20.27
CA ALA A 136 -0.21 24.33 21.01
C ALA A 136 -0.76 23.00 21.56
N GLU A 137 -1.96 23.02 22.15
CA GLU A 137 -2.65 21.83 22.65
C GLU A 137 -2.93 20.84 21.51
N ARG A 138 -3.40 21.31 20.35
CA ARG A 138 -3.62 20.49 19.15
C ARG A 138 -2.33 19.81 18.68
N ALA A 139 -1.22 20.54 18.68
CA ALA A 139 0.09 19.98 18.32
C ALA A 139 0.54 18.90 19.33
N MET A 140 0.27 19.09 20.62
CA MET A 140 0.53 18.07 21.64
C MET A 140 -0.38 16.84 21.47
N ALA A 141 -1.69 17.05 21.25
CA ALA A 141 -2.66 15.99 21.01
C ALA A 141 -2.30 15.16 19.76
N THR A 142 -1.75 15.79 18.72
CA THR A 142 -1.22 15.08 17.54
C THR A 142 -0.08 14.12 17.92
N LYS A 143 0.85 14.57 18.77
CA LYS A 143 1.94 13.72 19.27
C LYS A 143 1.42 12.59 20.15
N GLN A 144 0.45 12.87 21.01
CA GLN A 144 -0.18 11.85 21.87
C GLN A 144 -0.92 10.80 21.03
N LEU A 145 -1.67 11.21 20.02
CA LEU A 145 -2.35 10.33 19.09
C LEU A 145 -1.37 9.40 18.38
N ARG A 146 -0.27 9.95 17.86
CA ARG A 146 0.80 9.16 17.25
C ARG A 146 1.36 8.14 18.25
N ASN A 147 1.74 8.58 19.45
CA ASN A 147 2.31 7.68 20.47
C ASN A 147 1.34 6.57 20.89
N ALA A 148 0.04 6.86 20.97
CA ALA A 148 -0.99 5.87 21.27
C ALA A 148 -1.16 4.88 20.10
N PHE A 149 -1.11 5.36 18.86
CA PHE A 149 -1.15 4.52 17.68
C PHE A 149 0.07 3.59 17.60
N GLU A 150 1.28 4.10 17.84
CA GLU A 150 2.50 3.30 17.83
C GLU A 150 2.45 2.13 18.85
N LYS A 151 1.76 2.31 19.98
CA LYS A 151 1.53 1.23 20.97
C LYS A 151 0.48 0.21 20.51
N LEU A 152 -0.49 0.63 19.70
CA LEU A 152 -1.55 -0.23 19.18
C LEU A 152 -1.12 -1.04 17.96
N VAL A 153 -0.29 -0.46 17.09
CA VAL A 153 0.16 -1.04 15.81
C VAL A 153 0.61 -2.51 15.90
N PRO A 154 1.44 -2.92 16.88
CA PRO A 154 1.86 -4.31 17.05
C PRO A 154 0.71 -5.32 17.23
N TYR A 155 -0.42 -4.88 17.78
CA TYR A 155 -1.60 -5.73 18.01
C TYR A 155 -2.50 -5.89 16.78
N ILE A 156 -2.40 -4.98 15.81
CA ILE A 156 -3.27 -4.93 14.63
C ILE A 156 -2.54 -5.30 13.33
N SER A 157 -1.22 -5.19 13.31
CA SER A 157 -0.40 -5.41 12.11
C SER A 157 0.98 -5.96 12.45
N THR A 158 1.64 -6.52 11.44
CA THR A 158 3.07 -6.86 11.49
C THR A 158 3.85 -6.05 10.47
N ARG A 159 5.18 -6.23 10.47
CA ARG A 159 6.05 -5.69 9.42
C ARG A 159 5.51 -6.06 8.04
N THR A 160 5.37 -5.07 7.18
CA THR A 160 5.03 -5.28 5.76
C THR A 160 6.28 -5.66 4.97
N HIS A 161 6.11 -6.07 3.71
CA HIS A 161 7.21 -6.27 2.77
C HIS A 161 8.21 -5.10 2.78
N TYR A 162 7.71 -3.85 2.78
CA TYR A 162 8.52 -2.62 2.79
C TYR A 162 9.41 -2.46 4.02
N HIS A 163 8.97 -2.98 5.17
CA HIS A 163 9.81 -3.01 6.38
C HIS A 163 10.93 -4.04 6.26
N ARG A 164 10.66 -5.18 5.64
CA ARG A 164 11.64 -6.28 5.47
C ARG A 164 12.74 -5.92 4.48
N ILE A 165 12.40 -5.22 3.40
CA ILE A 165 13.39 -4.72 2.42
C ILE A 165 14.11 -3.43 2.87
N GLY A 166 13.74 -2.88 4.04
CA GLY A 166 14.35 -1.66 4.58
C GLY A 166 13.96 -0.35 3.89
N ALA A 167 12.93 -0.39 3.02
CA ALA A 167 12.37 0.81 2.39
C ALA A 167 11.65 1.70 3.41
N ILE A 168 10.98 1.09 4.40
CA ILE A 168 10.41 1.78 5.55
C ILE A 168 11.21 1.42 6.80
N LYS A 169 11.79 2.43 7.45
CA LYS A 169 12.60 2.29 8.67
C LYS A 169 11.84 2.84 9.88
N GLU A 170 10.78 2.16 10.25
CA GLU A 170 9.98 2.49 11.42
C GLU A 170 10.42 1.68 12.65
N GLN A 171 10.59 2.37 13.78
CA GLN A 171 10.98 1.73 15.04
C GLN A 171 9.79 1.15 15.82
N ILE A 172 8.56 1.36 15.31
CA ILE A 172 7.30 1.00 15.99
C ILE A 172 7.27 -0.48 16.38
N PHE A 173 7.78 -1.35 15.51
CA PHE A 173 7.85 -2.78 15.76
C PHE A 173 9.06 -3.20 16.61
N GLN A 174 10.10 -2.37 16.71
CA GLN A 174 11.39 -2.81 17.25
C GLN A 174 11.29 -3.28 18.71
N GLY A 175 10.53 -2.57 19.54
CA GLY A 175 10.33 -2.93 20.95
C GLY A 175 9.68 -4.31 21.11
N THR A 176 8.60 -4.56 20.38
CA THR A 176 7.88 -5.85 20.44
C THR A 176 8.74 -7.01 19.98
N TYR A 177 9.44 -6.86 18.85
CA TYR A 177 10.31 -7.93 18.33
C TYR A 177 11.50 -8.21 19.26
N ASN A 178 12.05 -7.19 19.92
CA ASN A 178 13.13 -7.39 20.90
C ASN A 178 12.66 -8.21 22.11
N GLN A 179 11.45 -7.93 22.63
CA GLN A 179 10.86 -8.70 23.73
C GLN A 179 10.66 -10.17 23.37
N ILE A 180 10.16 -10.45 22.17
CA ILE A 180 9.91 -11.81 21.70
C ILE A 180 11.23 -12.57 21.48
N ARG A 181 12.25 -11.93 20.90
CA ARG A 181 13.58 -12.57 20.77
C ARG A 181 14.17 -12.93 22.12
N ALA A 182 14.02 -12.06 23.12
CA ALA A 182 14.50 -12.33 24.48
C ALA A 182 13.74 -13.50 25.14
N SER A 183 12.42 -13.62 24.93
CA SER A 183 11.66 -14.75 25.47
C SER A 183 12.02 -16.08 24.82
N MET A 184 12.34 -16.09 23.52
CA MET A 184 12.80 -17.30 22.82
C MET A 184 14.20 -17.75 23.24
N ALA A 185 15.12 -16.79 23.44
CA ALA A 185 16.48 -17.09 23.86
C ALA A 185 16.56 -17.69 25.27
N ASN A 186 15.56 -17.43 26.13
CA ASN A 186 15.47 -17.99 27.48
C ASN A 186 14.76 -19.36 27.54
N GLN A 187 14.30 -19.90 26.41
CA GLN A 187 13.61 -21.20 26.32
C GLN A 187 14.49 -22.31 25.71
N VAL A 188 15.75 -22.01 25.38
CA VAL A 188 16.79 -22.95 24.91
C VAL A 188 17.85 -23.10 25.99
#